data_AF-A0A3B0EWB1-F1
#
_entry.id   AF-A0A3B0EWB1-F1
#
_cell.length_a   1.000
_cell.length_b   1.000
_cell.length_c   1.000
_cell.angle_alpha   90.00
_cell.angle_beta   90.00
_cell.angle_gamma   90.00
#
_symmetry.space_group_name_H-M   'P 1'
#
loop_
_entity.id
_entity.type
_entity.pdbx_description
1 polymer ?
#
loop_
_entity_poly.entity_id
_entity_poly.type
_entity_poly.pdbx_seq_one_letter_code
_entity_poly.pdbx_strand_id
1 'polypeptide(L)'
;MIEPTSPRPDAATAIFNLPDYRVTGTEVLSFGQRRIRVVATTEAGCPSCGVISTRAHSRRPQRLRDIPVAGPVEVVWAKRRFFCDEYLCPRRTFTEETTQVPRRARSTRRLREALVAAVIGSGRAAAEAAASFGVSWWLVQRALDSAALTLPDVDALAPRMLGIDEHRYRSVRFFRDPATKAWKRYEPWMTTIVDLDTGQVLGIVDGRDSEGVGDWLFARPLQWRLGVQVVAIDPSAAFRKALRMWLPRTAVSVDAFHLVKLGNDMLTEVRQRLTQQTHGRRGRSVDPVWANRRLLLRAGDTLSDRARDRL
;
A
#
# COMPACT_ATOMS: atom_id res chain seq x y z
N MET A 1 -8.41 -22.96 -37.42
CA MET A 1 -8.52 -21.59 -36.87
C MET A 1 -9.98 -21.38 -36.52
N ILE A 2 -10.33 -21.44 -35.24
CA ILE A 2 -11.68 -21.13 -34.76
C ILE A 2 -11.69 -19.62 -34.57
N GLU A 3 -12.22 -18.91 -35.56
CA GLU A 3 -12.47 -17.47 -35.46
C GLU A 3 -13.55 -17.29 -34.38
N PRO A 4 -13.30 -16.53 -33.30
CA PRO A 4 -14.32 -16.34 -32.29
C PRO A 4 -15.48 -15.54 -32.90
N THR A 5 -16.62 -16.20 -33.10
CA THR A 5 -17.91 -15.69 -33.62
C THR A 5 -18.62 -14.72 -32.66
N SER A 6 -17.87 -14.05 -31.79
CA SER A 6 -18.41 -12.96 -30.97
C SER A 6 -18.35 -11.68 -31.82
N PRO A 7 -19.47 -10.99 -32.05
CA PRO A 7 -19.45 -9.72 -32.77
C PRO A 7 -18.47 -8.78 -32.09
N ARG A 8 -17.57 -8.17 -32.87
CA ARG A 8 -16.60 -7.20 -32.34
C ARG A 8 -17.37 -6.12 -31.57
N PRO A 9 -16.97 -5.77 -30.35
CA PRO A 9 -17.63 -4.70 -29.62
C PRO A 9 -17.57 -3.42 -30.46
N ASP A 10 -18.63 -2.62 -30.40
CA ASP A 10 -18.64 -1.31 -31.03
C ASP A 10 -17.50 -0.43 -30.47
N ALA A 11 -17.10 0.59 -31.22
CA ALA A 11 -15.96 1.43 -30.86
C ALA A 11 -16.09 2.06 -29.46
N ALA A 12 -17.30 2.44 -29.03
CA ALA A 12 -17.50 3.04 -27.71
C ALA A 12 -17.32 2.00 -26.59
N THR A 13 -17.85 0.80 -26.77
CA THR A 13 -17.64 -0.34 -25.86
C THR A 13 -16.16 -0.72 -25.79
N ALA A 14 -15.48 -0.81 -26.94
CA ALA A 14 -14.07 -1.16 -27.02
C ALA A 14 -13.18 -0.12 -26.32
N ILE A 15 -13.40 1.18 -26.55
CA ILE A 15 -12.60 2.26 -25.94
C ILE A 15 -12.89 2.39 -24.45
N PHE A 16 -14.15 2.27 -24.02
CA PHE A 16 -14.50 2.37 -22.61
C PHE A 16 -14.02 1.17 -21.78
N ASN A 17 -13.91 -0.01 -22.42
CA ASN A 17 -13.24 -1.21 -21.91
C ASN A 17 -13.66 -1.61 -20.48
N LEU A 18 -14.96 -1.51 -20.15
CA LEU A 18 -15.49 -2.01 -18.88
C LEU A 18 -15.88 -3.48 -19.06
N PRO A 19 -15.17 -4.45 -18.44
CA PRO A 19 -15.46 -5.87 -18.62
C PRO A 19 -16.89 -6.20 -18.21
N ASP A 20 -17.56 -7.07 -18.96
CA ASP A 20 -18.96 -7.50 -18.73
C ASP A 20 -20.04 -6.44 -19.00
N TYR A 21 -19.68 -5.34 -19.67
CA TYR A 21 -20.61 -4.28 -20.03
C TYR A 21 -20.50 -3.88 -21.50
N ARG A 22 -21.63 -3.48 -22.06
CA ARG A 22 -21.72 -2.81 -23.37
C ARG A 22 -22.18 -1.37 -23.19
N VAL A 23 -21.56 -0.44 -23.92
CA VAL A 23 -21.99 0.95 -23.98
C VAL A 23 -23.23 1.04 -24.87
N THR A 24 -24.30 1.67 -24.36
CA THR A 24 -25.55 1.89 -25.09
C THR A 24 -25.76 3.35 -25.47
N GLY A 25 -24.94 4.26 -24.94
CA GLY A 25 -24.98 5.66 -25.31
C GLY A 25 -23.92 6.46 -24.60
N THR A 26 -23.49 7.54 -25.25
CA THR A 26 -22.51 8.49 -24.74
C THR A 26 -23.05 9.90 -24.91
N GLU A 27 -22.82 10.75 -23.91
CA GLU A 27 -23.27 12.13 -23.91
C GLU A 27 -22.17 13.00 -23.30
N VAL A 28 -21.88 14.15 -23.90
CA VAL A 28 -20.98 15.15 -23.30
C VAL A 28 -21.84 16.14 -22.53
N LEU A 29 -21.60 16.22 -21.22
CA LEU A 29 -22.23 17.16 -20.32
C LEU A 29 -21.45 18.48 -20.29
N SER A 30 -22.00 19.45 -19.57
CA SER A 30 -21.33 20.73 -19.27
C SER A 30 -19.92 20.50 -18.71
N PHE A 31 -18.99 21.40 -19.03
CA PHE A 31 -17.59 21.34 -18.62
C PHE A 31 -16.82 20.10 -19.12
N GLY A 32 -17.29 19.46 -20.20
CA GLY A 32 -16.59 18.36 -20.87
C GLY A 32 -16.66 17.01 -20.14
N GLN A 33 -17.46 16.90 -19.07
CA GLN A 33 -17.70 15.62 -18.39
C GLN A 33 -18.47 14.68 -19.32
N ARG A 34 -18.04 13.43 -19.46
CA ARG A 34 -18.75 12.44 -20.30
C ARG A 34 -19.67 11.58 -19.46
N ARG A 35 -20.92 11.43 -19.88
CA ARG A 35 -21.85 10.42 -19.36
C ARG A 35 -21.87 9.21 -20.27
N ILE A 36 -21.60 8.03 -19.70
CA ILE A 36 -21.58 6.76 -20.43
C ILE A 36 -22.69 5.88 -19.87
N ARG A 37 -23.66 5.54 -20.72
CA ARG A 37 -24.75 4.61 -20.39
C ARG A 37 -24.31 3.20 -20.74
N VAL A 38 -24.44 2.28 -19.78
CA VAL A 38 -24.00 0.89 -19.96
C VAL A 38 -25.09 -0.10 -19.56
N VAL A 39 -25.06 -1.27 -20.17
CA VAL A 39 -25.82 -2.47 -19.77
C VAL A 39 -24.85 -3.61 -19.53
N ALA A 40 -25.13 -4.46 -18.55
CA ALA A 40 -24.34 -5.67 -18.34
C ALA A 40 -24.64 -6.67 -19.47
N THR A 41 -23.62 -7.40 -19.92
CA THR A 41 -23.73 -8.45 -20.94
C THR A 41 -23.74 -9.85 -20.32
N THR A 42 -23.44 -9.96 -19.02
CA THR A 42 -23.47 -11.23 -18.30
C THR A 42 -24.89 -11.69 -18.00
N GLU A 43 -25.05 -13.01 -17.94
CA GLU A 43 -26.24 -13.65 -17.39
C GLU A 43 -26.38 -13.37 -15.90
N ALA A 44 -27.62 -13.38 -15.39
CA ALA A 44 -27.91 -13.08 -14.01
C ALA A 44 -28.64 -14.25 -13.35
N GLY A 45 -27.99 -14.88 -12.37
CA GLY A 45 -28.57 -15.93 -11.54
C GLY A 45 -29.29 -15.38 -10.31
N CYS A 46 -30.39 -16.02 -9.92
CA CYS A 46 -31.07 -15.69 -8.68
C CYS A 46 -30.15 -15.99 -7.48
N PRO A 47 -29.91 -15.03 -6.56
CA PRO A 47 -28.99 -15.24 -5.44
C PRO A 47 -29.50 -16.23 -4.38
N SER A 48 -30.73 -16.72 -4.51
CA SER A 48 -31.32 -17.68 -3.58
C SER A 48 -31.30 -19.11 -4.10
N CYS A 49 -31.45 -19.33 -5.41
CA CYS A 49 -31.59 -20.66 -6.01
C CYS A 49 -30.65 -20.91 -7.20
N GLY A 50 -29.87 -19.91 -7.62
CA GLY A 50 -28.90 -20.02 -8.71
C GLY A 50 -29.49 -19.96 -10.12
N VAL A 51 -30.81 -20.13 -10.29
CA VAL A 51 -31.45 -20.17 -11.62
C VAL A 51 -31.20 -18.88 -12.40
N ILE A 52 -30.64 -19.04 -13.61
CA ILE A 52 -30.39 -17.97 -14.56
C ILE A 52 -31.72 -17.45 -15.07
N SER A 53 -31.92 -16.13 -14.96
CA SER A 53 -33.18 -15.50 -15.36
C SER A 53 -32.96 -14.52 -16.51
N THR A 54 -33.81 -14.60 -17.53
CA THR A 54 -33.75 -13.73 -18.71
C THR A 54 -34.85 -12.66 -18.70
N ARG A 55 -35.94 -12.90 -17.97
CA ARG A 55 -37.08 -11.98 -17.89
C ARG A 55 -36.81 -10.80 -16.96
N ALA A 56 -36.61 -9.64 -17.57
CA ALA A 56 -36.47 -8.38 -16.83
C ALA A 56 -37.84 -7.88 -16.33
N HIS A 57 -38.00 -7.78 -15.00
CA HIS A 57 -39.12 -7.11 -14.35
C HIS A 57 -39.07 -5.60 -14.57
N SER A 58 -37.90 -4.99 -14.37
CA SER A 58 -37.73 -3.54 -14.58
C SER A 58 -36.27 -3.17 -14.80
N ARG A 59 -36.04 -1.96 -15.30
CA ARG A 59 -34.69 -1.36 -15.45
C ARG A 59 -34.64 -0.05 -14.66
N ARG A 60 -33.59 0.14 -13.86
CA ARG A 60 -33.37 1.36 -13.08
C ARG A 60 -31.98 1.91 -13.35
N PRO A 61 -31.84 3.21 -13.65
CA PRO A 61 -30.52 3.81 -13.79
C PRO A 61 -29.82 3.85 -12.43
N GLN A 62 -28.57 3.38 -12.39
CA GLN A 62 -27.67 3.51 -11.26
C GLN A 62 -26.43 4.27 -11.68
N ARG A 63 -26.16 5.40 -11.01
CA ARG A 63 -24.92 6.16 -11.21
C ARG A 63 -23.77 5.46 -10.48
N LEU A 64 -22.63 5.38 -11.14
CA LEU A 64 -21.42 4.73 -10.66
C LEU A 64 -20.22 5.65 -10.86
N ARG A 65 -19.28 5.59 -9.90
CA ARG A 65 -17.94 6.12 -10.08
C ARG A 65 -17.06 5.10 -10.79
N ASP A 66 -16.23 5.58 -11.69
CA ASP A 66 -15.33 4.78 -12.48
C ASP A 66 -14.02 5.53 -12.76
N ILE A 67 -13.05 4.86 -13.37
CA ILE A 67 -11.80 5.50 -13.78
C ILE A 67 -12.07 6.61 -14.82
N PRO A 68 -11.31 7.71 -14.80
CA PRO A 68 -11.34 8.70 -15.88
C PRO A 68 -10.96 8.07 -17.22
N VAL A 69 -11.74 8.35 -18.28
CA VAL A 69 -11.46 7.93 -19.65
C VAL A 69 -11.51 9.16 -20.54
N ALA A 70 -10.33 9.61 -20.99
CA ALA A 70 -10.12 10.86 -21.69
C ALA A 70 -10.66 12.11 -20.94
N GLY A 71 -10.77 12.05 -19.62
CA GLY A 71 -11.35 13.09 -18.75
C GLY A 71 -12.33 12.52 -17.72
N PRO A 72 -13.03 13.37 -16.94
CA PRO A 72 -14.02 12.92 -15.95
C PRO A 72 -15.21 12.20 -16.60
N VAL A 73 -15.60 11.06 -16.00
CA VAL A 73 -16.69 10.22 -16.50
C VAL A 73 -17.76 10.00 -15.42
N GLU A 74 -19.03 10.10 -15.81
CA GLU A 74 -20.18 9.59 -15.06
C GLU A 74 -20.70 8.32 -15.75
N VAL A 75 -20.67 7.19 -15.06
CA VAL A 75 -21.21 5.93 -15.60
C VAL A 75 -22.64 5.76 -15.10
N VAL A 76 -23.57 5.52 -16.02
CA VAL A 76 -24.97 5.23 -15.72
C VAL A 76 -25.30 3.81 -16.17
N TRP A 77 -25.36 2.89 -15.23
CA TRP A 77 -25.75 1.52 -15.50
C TRP A 77 -27.28 1.41 -15.52
N ALA A 78 -27.84 0.99 -16.66
CA ALA A 78 -29.24 0.59 -16.78
C ALA A 78 -29.44 -0.80 -16.13
N LYS A 79 -29.42 -0.80 -14.80
CA LYS A 79 -29.43 -1.98 -13.96
C LYS A 79 -30.76 -2.71 -14.03
N ARG A 80 -30.72 -4.02 -14.35
CA ARG A 80 -31.92 -4.85 -14.45
C ARG A 80 -32.36 -5.36 -13.08
N ARG A 81 -33.68 -5.48 -12.89
CA ARG A 81 -34.30 -6.35 -11.88
C ARG A 81 -34.97 -7.48 -12.66
N PHE A 82 -34.68 -8.72 -12.29
CA PHE A 82 -35.20 -9.92 -12.93
C PHE A 82 -36.34 -10.52 -12.10
N PHE A 83 -37.25 -11.22 -12.77
CA PHE A 83 -38.05 -12.25 -12.14
C PHE A 83 -37.19 -13.49 -11.93
N CYS A 84 -37.37 -14.20 -10.82
CA CYS A 84 -36.82 -15.55 -10.66
C CYS A 84 -37.74 -16.51 -11.40
N ASP A 85 -37.20 -17.27 -12.34
CA ASP A 85 -37.96 -18.24 -13.13
C ASP A 85 -38.23 -19.56 -12.39
N GLU A 86 -37.59 -19.78 -11.24
CA GLU A 86 -37.87 -20.90 -10.34
C GLU A 86 -39.15 -20.66 -9.52
N TYR A 87 -40.18 -21.47 -9.79
CA TYR A 87 -41.51 -21.38 -9.16
C TYR A 87 -41.47 -21.58 -7.64
N LEU A 88 -40.62 -22.49 -7.16
CA LEU A 88 -40.49 -22.79 -5.73
C LEU A 88 -39.61 -21.78 -4.99
N CYS A 89 -38.99 -20.82 -5.69
CA CYS A 89 -38.09 -19.87 -5.05
C CYS A 89 -38.87 -18.72 -4.39
N PRO A 90 -38.75 -18.52 -3.06
CA PRO A 90 -39.48 -17.46 -2.36
C PRO A 90 -39.01 -16.05 -2.75
N ARG A 91 -37.82 -15.92 -3.35
CA ARG A 91 -37.21 -14.64 -3.73
C ARG A 91 -38.06 -13.87 -4.75
N ARG A 92 -38.69 -14.57 -5.71
CA ARG A 92 -39.53 -14.10 -6.83
C ARG A 92 -38.91 -13.05 -7.78
N THR A 93 -38.11 -12.12 -7.28
CA THR A 93 -37.39 -11.12 -8.05
C THR A 93 -36.04 -10.82 -7.40
N PHE A 94 -35.06 -10.46 -8.21
CA PHE A 94 -33.75 -10.06 -7.71
C PHE A 94 -33.13 -8.98 -8.60
N THR A 95 -32.19 -8.24 -8.04
CA THR A 95 -31.48 -7.18 -8.72
C THR A 95 -30.20 -7.74 -9.30
N GLU A 96 -29.90 -7.39 -10.54
CA GLU A 96 -28.68 -7.77 -11.25
C GLU A 96 -27.42 -7.35 -10.48
N GLU A 97 -26.38 -8.18 -10.52
CA GLU A 97 -25.08 -7.90 -9.90
C GLU A 97 -23.98 -8.42 -10.83
N THR A 98 -22.82 -7.76 -10.82
CA THR A 98 -21.67 -8.16 -11.64
C THR A 98 -20.40 -8.17 -10.80
N THR A 99 -19.34 -8.77 -11.34
CA THR A 99 -17.99 -8.74 -10.76
C THR A 99 -17.48 -7.31 -10.55
N GLN A 100 -17.76 -6.42 -11.51
CA GLN A 100 -17.42 -5.00 -11.45
C GLN A 100 -18.27 -4.23 -10.44
N VAL A 101 -19.55 -4.55 -10.32
CA VAL A 101 -20.50 -3.80 -9.49
C VAL A 101 -21.33 -4.78 -8.64
N PRO A 102 -20.76 -5.29 -7.53
CA PRO A 102 -21.48 -6.19 -6.63
C PRO A 102 -22.62 -5.47 -5.90
N ARG A 103 -23.40 -6.22 -5.11
CA ARG A 103 -24.52 -5.68 -4.32
C ARG A 103 -24.14 -4.40 -3.58
N ARG A 104 -25.00 -3.37 -3.68
CA ARG A 104 -24.85 -2.06 -3.02
C ARG A 104 -23.61 -1.25 -3.44
N ALA A 105 -22.78 -1.73 -4.37
CA ALA A 105 -21.64 -0.95 -4.86
C ALA A 105 -22.10 0.31 -5.60
N ARG A 106 -21.34 1.39 -5.41
CA ARG A 106 -21.51 2.70 -6.10
C ARG A 106 -20.29 3.08 -6.93
N SER A 107 -19.33 2.16 -7.04
CA SER A 107 -18.11 2.29 -7.83
C SER A 107 -17.79 0.97 -8.50
N THR A 108 -17.11 1.03 -9.63
CA THR A 108 -16.61 -0.16 -10.31
C THR A 108 -15.49 -0.83 -9.51
N ARG A 109 -15.23 -2.10 -9.78
CA ARG A 109 -14.10 -2.85 -9.23
C ARG A 109 -12.79 -2.31 -9.81
N ARG A 110 -12.72 -2.07 -11.12
CA ARG A 110 -11.54 -1.50 -11.77
C ARG A 110 -11.12 -0.15 -11.18
N LEU A 111 -12.07 0.70 -10.77
CA LEU A 111 -11.74 1.94 -10.05
C LEU A 111 -11.11 1.66 -8.69
N ARG A 112 -11.67 0.73 -7.91
CA ARG A 112 -11.10 0.36 -6.59
C ARG A 112 -9.68 -0.19 -6.74
N GLU A 113 -9.45 -1.05 -7.73
CA GLU A 113 -8.13 -1.61 -8.04
C GLU A 113 -7.15 -0.51 -8.49
N ALA A 114 -7.57 0.43 -9.34
CA ALA A 114 -6.75 1.57 -9.75
C ALA A 114 -6.37 2.48 -8.57
N LEU A 115 -7.29 2.69 -7.62
CA LEU A 115 -7.01 3.46 -6.39
C LEU A 115 -5.97 2.76 -5.52
N VAL A 116 -6.08 1.43 -5.33
CA VAL A 116 -5.10 0.64 -4.58
C VAL A 116 -3.74 0.69 -5.27
N ALA A 117 -3.69 0.50 -6.60
CA ALA A 117 -2.45 0.57 -7.37
C ALA A 117 -1.79 1.96 -7.30
N ALA A 118 -2.58 3.03 -7.31
CA ALA A 118 -2.06 4.39 -7.16
C ALA A 118 -1.42 4.61 -5.78
N VAL A 119 -2.10 4.20 -4.70
CA VAL A 119 -1.60 4.43 -3.34
C VAL A 119 -0.47 3.47 -2.97
N ILE A 120 -0.70 2.16 -3.11
CA ILE A 120 0.23 1.13 -2.68
C ILE A 120 1.33 0.90 -3.72
N GLY A 121 0.95 0.74 -4.99
CA GLY A 121 1.92 0.42 -6.06
C GLY A 121 2.78 1.61 -6.48
N SER A 122 2.25 2.83 -6.42
CA SER A 122 2.97 4.05 -6.83
C SER A 122 3.35 4.98 -5.66
N GLY A 123 3.05 4.61 -4.42
CA GLY A 123 3.38 5.42 -3.24
C GLY A 123 2.65 6.77 -3.15
N ARG A 124 1.52 6.94 -3.87
CA ARG A 124 0.79 8.22 -3.91
C ARG A 124 0.00 8.43 -2.63
N ALA A 125 -0.05 9.68 -2.16
CA ALA A 125 -0.87 10.03 -1.01
C ALA A 125 -2.37 9.78 -1.32
N ALA A 126 -3.11 9.18 -0.40
CA ALA A 126 -4.52 8.85 -0.61
C ALA A 126 -5.39 10.08 -0.98
N ALA A 127 -5.06 11.26 -0.47
CA ALA A 127 -5.74 12.50 -0.82
C ALA A 127 -5.46 12.96 -2.26
N GLU A 128 -4.23 12.78 -2.72
CA GLU A 128 -3.83 13.08 -4.09
C GLU A 128 -4.47 12.09 -5.07
N ALA A 129 -4.48 10.79 -4.74
CA ALA A 129 -5.21 9.79 -5.50
C ALA A 129 -6.71 10.13 -5.58
N ALA A 130 -7.35 10.46 -4.45
CA ALA A 130 -8.76 10.86 -4.42
C ALA A 130 -9.05 12.03 -5.38
N ALA A 131 -8.22 13.07 -5.35
CA ALA A 131 -8.35 14.23 -6.23
C ALA A 131 -8.19 13.85 -7.71
N SER A 132 -7.14 13.09 -8.05
CA SER A 132 -6.86 12.71 -9.45
C SER A 132 -7.95 11.83 -10.08
N PHE A 133 -8.61 10.98 -9.29
CA PHE A 133 -9.71 10.13 -9.75
C PHE A 133 -11.09 10.79 -9.57
N GLY A 134 -11.17 11.99 -8.99
CA GLY A 134 -12.44 12.70 -8.76
C GLY A 134 -13.36 12.00 -7.77
N VAL A 135 -12.81 11.37 -6.73
CA VAL A 135 -13.54 10.60 -5.71
C VAL A 135 -13.30 11.15 -4.32
N SER A 136 -14.12 10.75 -3.35
CA SER A 136 -13.88 11.11 -1.95
C SER A 136 -12.71 10.32 -1.38
N TRP A 137 -11.98 10.92 -0.45
CA TRP A 137 -10.92 10.25 0.31
C TRP A 137 -11.43 8.96 0.98
N TRP A 138 -12.66 8.96 1.48
CA TRP A 138 -13.31 7.79 2.08
C TRP A 138 -13.48 6.60 1.13
N LEU A 139 -13.68 6.85 -0.17
CA LEU A 139 -13.73 5.76 -1.15
C LEU A 139 -12.36 5.12 -1.34
N VAL A 140 -11.29 5.93 -1.30
CA VAL A 140 -9.91 5.44 -1.35
C VAL A 140 -9.62 4.56 -0.14
N GLN A 141 -9.92 5.05 1.07
CA GLN A 141 -9.74 4.25 2.29
C GLN A 141 -10.51 2.93 2.24
N ARG A 142 -11.78 2.95 1.84
CA ARG A 142 -12.57 1.72 1.73
C ARG A 142 -11.97 0.73 0.72
N ALA A 143 -11.37 1.22 -0.36
CA ALA A 143 -10.66 0.37 -1.32
C ALA A 143 -9.40 -0.25 -0.71
N LEU A 144 -8.65 0.53 0.07
CA LEU A 144 -7.48 0.07 0.82
C LEU A 144 -7.85 -0.95 1.90
N ASP A 145 -8.88 -0.69 2.70
CA ASP A 145 -9.37 -1.62 3.73
C ASP A 145 -9.78 -2.96 3.09
N SER A 146 -10.48 -2.90 1.96
CA SER A 146 -10.87 -4.12 1.23
C SER A 146 -9.67 -4.88 0.69
N ALA A 147 -8.61 -4.18 0.27
CA ALA A 147 -7.38 -4.81 -0.18
C ALA A 147 -6.57 -5.39 1.00
N ALA A 148 -6.56 -4.73 2.15
CA ALA A 148 -5.91 -5.21 3.36
C ALA A 148 -6.50 -6.56 3.83
N LEU A 149 -7.81 -6.76 3.67
CA LEU A 149 -8.48 -8.04 3.96
C LEU A 149 -8.04 -9.19 3.03
N THR A 150 -7.36 -8.90 1.93
CA THR A 150 -6.81 -9.91 1.02
C THR A 150 -5.36 -10.27 1.31
N LEU A 151 -4.72 -9.58 2.26
CA LEU A 151 -3.38 -9.94 2.71
C LEU A 151 -3.42 -11.32 3.36
N PRO A 152 -2.39 -12.16 3.13
CA PRO A 152 -2.33 -13.47 3.75
C PRO A 152 -2.23 -13.32 5.27
N ASP A 153 -2.81 -14.30 5.98
CA ASP A 153 -2.57 -14.43 7.40
C ASP A 153 -1.08 -14.69 7.65
N VAL A 154 -0.46 -13.82 8.44
CA VAL A 154 0.96 -13.86 8.77
C VAL A 154 1.32 -15.18 9.47
N ASP A 155 0.39 -15.76 10.22
CA ASP A 155 0.59 -17.02 10.93
C ASP A 155 0.58 -18.24 9.99
N ALA A 156 0.08 -18.07 8.77
CA ALA A 156 0.13 -19.06 7.70
C ALA A 156 1.36 -18.92 6.79
N LEU A 157 2.15 -17.85 6.95
CA LEU A 157 3.40 -17.64 6.20
C LEU A 157 4.56 -18.42 6.83
N ALA A 158 5.65 -18.58 6.07
CA ALA A 158 6.87 -19.26 6.53
C ALA A 158 8.14 -18.49 6.13
N PRO A 159 8.35 -17.27 6.66
CA PRO A 159 9.52 -16.47 6.32
C PRO A 159 10.80 -17.10 6.89
N ARG A 160 11.86 -17.17 6.08
CA ARG A 160 13.17 -17.64 6.53
C ARG A 160 14.05 -16.49 7.01
N MET A 161 13.86 -15.31 6.44
CA MET A 161 14.67 -14.13 6.73
C MET A 161 13.78 -12.97 7.15
N LEU A 162 14.05 -12.38 8.32
CA LEU A 162 13.30 -11.24 8.83
C LEU A 162 14.14 -9.97 8.84
N GLY A 163 13.54 -8.85 8.50
CA GLY A 163 14.08 -7.51 8.70
C GLY A 163 13.29 -6.83 9.82
N ILE A 164 13.98 -6.29 10.82
CA ILE A 164 13.35 -5.53 11.90
C ILE A 164 14.03 -4.17 11.97
N ASP A 165 13.26 -3.13 11.68
CA ASP A 165 13.74 -1.74 11.60
C ASP A 165 12.79 -0.81 12.37
N GLU A 166 13.35 0.25 12.96
CA GLU A 166 12.59 1.30 13.66
C GLU A 166 12.37 2.53 12.75
N HIS A 167 11.14 3.01 12.74
CA HIS A 167 10.75 4.16 11.94
C HIS A 167 10.00 5.17 12.78
N ARG A 168 10.50 6.41 12.75
CA ARG A 168 9.78 7.55 13.30
C ARG A 168 8.89 8.16 12.23
N TYR A 169 7.58 7.89 12.30
CA TYR A 169 6.64 8.29 11.25
C TYR A 169 6.06 9.71 11.46
N ARG A 170 6.36 10.37 12.58
CA ARG A 170 5.92 11.76 12.84
C ARG A 170 6.90 12.52 13.76
N SER A 171 6.76 13.85 13.80
CA SER A 171 7.39 14.67 14.83
C SER A 171 6.86 14.33 16.23
N VAL A 172 7.69 14.49 17.25
CA VAL A 172 7.29 14.29 18.66
C VAL A 172 6.21 15.31 18.99
N ARG A 173 5.18 14.85 19.72
CA ARG A 173 4.09 15.71 20.18
C ARG A 173 3.97 15.62 21.68
N PHE A 174 3.44 16.67 22.28
CA PHE A 174 3.05 16.67 23.68
C PHE A 174 1.53 16.67 23.74
N PHE A 175 0.97 15.73 24.49
CA PHE A 175 -0.46 15.65 24.72
C PHE A 175 -0.73 15.84 26.20
N ARG A 176 -1.81 16.55 26.53
CA ARG A 176 -2.24 16.67 27.91
C ARG A 176 -3.12 15.47 28.24
N ASP A 177 -2.70 14.68 29.22
CA ASP A 177 -3.47 13.55 29.70
C ASP A 177 -4.84 14.05 30.22
N PRO A 178 -5.97 13.53 29.69
CA PRO A 178 -7.29 13.99 30.08
C PRO A 178 -7.60 13.79 31.57
N ALA A 179 -7.06 12.72 32.17
CA ALA A 179 -7.28 12.32 33.55
C ALA A 179 -6.30 13.02 34.51
N THR A 180 -5.00 12.98 34.21
CA THR A 180 -3.97 13.51 35.14
C THR A 180 -3.63 14.98 34.89
N LYS A 181 -4.10 15.56 33.78
CA LYS A 181 -3.77 16.94 33.32
C LYS A 181 -2.28 17.21 33.09
N ALA A 182 -1.43 16.20 33.19
CA ALA A 182 0.00 16.30 32.94
C ALA A 182 0.30 16.32 31.43
N TRP A 183 1.38 17.00 31.05
CA TRP A 183 1.89 16.93 29.68
C TRP A 183 2.70 15.65 29.49
N LYS A 184 2.25 14.78 28.61
CA LYS A 184 2.94 13.55 28.21
C LYS A 184 3.59 13.74 26.85
N ARG A 185 4.88 13.44 26.76
CA ARG A 185 5.62 13.36 25.50
C ARG A 185 5.22 12.06 24.78
N TYR A 186 4.77 12.17 23.55
CA TYR A 186 4.49 11.06 22.66
C TYR A 186 5.58 10.94 21.60
N GLU A 187 6.22 9.77 21.58
CA GLU A 187 7.20 9.42 20.58
C GLU A 187 6.56 8.51 19.53
N PRO A 188 6.34 9.00 18.29
CA PRO A 188 5.70 8.23 17.23
C PRO A 188 6.72 7.32 16.54
N TRP A 189 7.22 6.35 17.29
CA TRP A 189 8.03 5.26 16.75
C TRP A 189 7.13 4.09 16.38
N MET A 190 7.50 3.39 15.32
CA MET A 190 6.95 2.08 14.99
C MET A 190 8.10 1.17 14.59
N THR A 191 7.98 -0.11 14.90
CA THR A 191 8.92 -1.12 14.44
C THR A 191 8.24 -1.95 13.35
N THR A 192 8.87 -2.01 12.18
CA THR A 192 8.37 -2.80 11.05
C THR A 192 9.10 -4.13 10.99
N ILE A 193 8.32 -5.20 10.81
CA ILE A 193 8.83 -6.56 10.64
C ILE A 193 8.51 -6.99 9.22
N VAL A 194 9.55 -7.31 8.45
CA VAL A 194 9.48 -7.55 7.02
C VAL A 194 10.05 -8.94 6.71
N ASP A 195 9.41 -9.66 5.80
CA ASP A 195 10.01 -10.84 5.17
C ASP A 195 11.05 -10.36 4.16
N LEU A 196 12.32 -10.65 4.40
CA LEU A 196 13.41 -10.23 3.52
C LEU A 196 13.48 -11.04 2.22
N ASP A 197 12.86 -12.21 2.17
CA ASP A 197 12.80 -13.01 0.94
C ASP A 197 11.83 -12.38 -0.08
N THR A 198 10.72 -11.80 0.40
CA THR A 198 9.62 -11.29 -0.44
C THR A 198 9.48 -9.76 -0.43
N GLY A 199 10.06 -9.08 0.56
CA GLY A 199 9.83 -7.67 0.84
C GLY A 199 8.47 -7.38 1.48
N GLN A 200 7.71 -8.40 1.88
CA GLN A 200 6.38 -8.23 2.45
C GLN A 200 6.46 -7.74 3.91
N VAL A 201 5.70 -6.69 4.25
CA VAL A 201 5.51 -6.29 5.64
C VAL A 201 4.63 -7.33 6.34
N LEU A 202 5.18 -7.98 7.36
CA LEU A 202 4.52 -8.99 8.18
C LEU A 202 3.87 -8.38 9.42
N GLY A 203 4.41 -7.27 9.94
CA GLY A 203 3.91 -6.66 11.15
C GLY A 203 4.38 -5.22 11.32
N ILE A 204 3.55 -4.44 12.00
CA ILE A 204 3.89 -3.10 12.48
C ILE A 204 3.58 -3.09 13.97
N VAL A 205 4.60 -2.87 14.78
CA VAL A 205 4.53 -2.81 16.25
C VAL A 205 4.67 -1.35 16.67
N ASP A 206 3.86 -0.90 17.62
CA ASP A 206 3.99 0.46 18.18
C ASP A 206 5.26 0.56 19.04
N GLY A 207 5.97 1.68 18.94
CA GLY A 207 7.21 1.91 19.67
C GLY A 207 8.46 1.31 19.04
N ARG A 208 9.53 1.29 19.84
CA ARG A 208 10.89 0.84 19.48
C ARG A 208 11.55 -0.02 20.55
N ASP A 209 10.76 -0.49 21.51
CA ASP A 209 11.28 -1.31 22.61
C ASP A 209 11.32 -2.79 22.22
N SER A 210 12.08 -3.55 23.01
CA SER A 210 12.19 -5.00 22.87
C SER A 210 10.90 -5.73 23.25
N GLU A 211 10.01 -5.09 24.00
CA GLU A 211 8.80 -5.69 24.56
C GLU A 211 7.77 -5.89 23.45
N GLY A 212 7.44 -4.83 22.70
CA GLY A 212 6.47 -4.94 21.60
C GLY A 212 6.89 -5.93 20.52
N VAL A 213 8.18 -5.92 20.13
CA VAL A 213 8.70 -6.90 19.16
C VAL A 213 8.67 -8.32 19.74
N GLY A 214 8.99 -8.45 21.04
CA GLY A 214 8.95 -9.72 21.73
C GLY A 214 7.55 -10.32 21.81
N ASP A 215 6.55 -9.52 22.18
CA ASP A 215 5.15 -9.92 22.25
C ASP A 215 4.61 -10.31 20.88
N TRP A 216 4.95 -9.54 19.84
CA TRP A 216 4.57 -9.85 18.47
C TRP A 216 5.16 -11.20 18.03
N LEU A 217 6.44 -11.45 18.31
CA LEU A 217 7.10 -12.73 18.01
C LEU A 217 6.49 -13.87 18.82
N PHE A 218 6.24 -13.67 20.11
CA PHE A 218 5.64 -14.67 20.98
C PHE A 218 4.26 -15.11 20.49
N ALA A 219 3.47 -14.18 19.98
CA ALA A 219 2.15 -14.46 19.40
C ALA A 219 2.20 -15.27 18.10
N ARG A 220 3.39 -15.52 17.50
CA ARG A 220 3.52 -16.35 16.29
C ARG A 220 3.61 -17.85 16.65
N PRO A 221 3.06 -18.75 15.82
CA PRO A 221 3.19 -20.19 15.98
C PRO A 221 4.63 -20.65 16.18
N LEU A 222 4.82 -21.72 16.96
CA LEU A 222 6.17 -22.24 17.22
C LEU A 222 6.90 -22.63 15.93
N GLN A 223 6.21 -23.31 15.01
CA GLN A 223 6.76 -23.71 13.70
C GLN A 223 7.20 -22.52 12.85
N TRP A 224 6.46 -21.40 12.93
CA TRP A 224 6.79 -20.16 12.25
C TRP A 224 8.13 -19.63 12.78
N ARG A 225 8.26 -19.54 14.12
CA ARG A 225 9.49 -19.05 14.78
C ARG A 225 10.70 -19.95 14.54
N LEU A 226 10.49 -21.27 14.49
CA LEU A 226 11.55 -22.23 14.19
C LEU A 226 12.00 -22.22 12.73
N GLY A 227 11.14 -21.75 11.81
CA GLY A 227 11.46 -21.62 10.39
C GLY A 227 12.35 -20.43 10.06
N VAL A 228 12.40 -19.41 10.93
CA VAL A 228 13.27 -18.25 10.78
C VAL A 228 14.73 -18.70 10.95
N GLN A 229 15.58 -18.28 10.02
CA GLN A 229 17.01 -18.62 9.97
C GLN A 229 17.88 -17.39 10.23
N VAL A 230 17.50 -16.25 9.66
CA VAL A 230 18.27 -14.99 9.75
C VAL A 230 17.33 -13.86 10.15
N VAL A 231 17.82 -12.98 11.02
CA VAL A 231 17.17 -11.71 11.30
C VAL A 231 18.17 -10.58 11.08
N ALA A 232 17.88 -9.69 10.13
CA ALA A 232 18.59 -8.44 9.95
C ALA A 232 17.98 -7.39 10.88
N ILE A 233 18.84 -6.77 11.70
CA ILE A 233 18.45 -5.72 12.63
C ILE A 233 19.41 -4.54 12.57
N ASP A 234 18.93 -3.40 13.05
CA ASP A 234 19.79 -2.30 13.44
C ASP A 234 20.74 -2.69 14.59
N PRO A 235 21.82 -1.94 14.85
CA PRO A 235 22.72 -2.10 15.99
C PRO A 235 22.04 -1.81 17.37
N SER A 236 20.89 -2.40 17.62
CA SER A 236 20.04 -2.21 18.80
C SER A 236 20.23 -3.34 19.81
N ALA A 237 20.67 -3.00 21.01
CA ALA A 237 20.77 -3.93 22.12
C ALA A 237 19.38 -4.49 22.53
N ALA A 238 18.32 -3.68 22.38
CA ALA A 238 16.96 -4.07 22.69
C ALA A 238 16.47 -5.18 21.76
N PHE A 239 16.63 -5.01 20.45
CA PHE A 239 16.27 -6.05 19.48
C PHE A 239 17.09 -7.32 19.68
N ARG A 240 18.40 -7.20 19.90
CA ARG A 240 19.25 -8.36 20.19
C ARG A 240 18.78 -9.14 21.43
N LYS A 241 18.28 -8.45 22.47
CA LYS A 241 17.70 -9.10 23.64
C LYS A 241 16.41 -9.85 23.30
N ALA A 242 15.50 -9.22 22.56
CA ALA A 242 14.24 -9.86 22.14
C ALA A 242 14.48 -11.12 21.29
N LEU A 243 15.40 -11.04 20.31
CA LEU A 243 15.75 -12.17 19.46
C LEU A 243 16.35 -13.34 20.24
N ARG A 244 17.24 -13.07 21.21
CA ARG A 244 17.78 -14.13 22.08
C ARG A 244 16.70 -14.87 22.87
N MET A 245 15.62 -14.19 23.24
CA MET A 245 14.53 -14.78 24.02
C MET A 245 13.57 -15.58 23.12
N TRP A 246 13.16 -15.00 21.99
CA TRP A 246 12.05 -15.53 21.19
C TRP A 246 12.48 -16.29 19.93
N LEU A 247 13.70 -16.04 19.45
CA LEU A 247 14.32 -16.62 18.27
C LEU A 247 15.78 -17.07 18.56
N PRO A 248 16.02 -17.90 19.60
CA PRO A 248 17.39 -18.20 20.07
C PRO A 248 18.27 -18.94 19.05
N ARG A 249 17.68 -19.54 18.01
CA ARG A 249 18.39 -20.32 16.98
C ARG A 249 18.69 -19.53 15.70
N THR A 250 18.23 -18.27 15.60
CA THR A 250 18.40 -17.46 14.40
C THR A 250 19.76 -16.78 14.38
N ALA A 251 20.41 -16.76 13.22
CA ALA A 251 21.56 -15.91 12.99
C ALA A 251 21.11 -14.44 12.97
N VAL A 252 21.85 -13.57 13.66
CA VAL A 252 21.58 -12.13 13.67
C VAL A 252 22.56 -11.47 12.71
N SER A 253 22.03 -10.82 11.68
CA SER A 253 22.78 -9.95 10.78
C SER A 253 22.57 -8.50 11.21
N VAL A 254 23.63 -7.70 11.19
CA VAL A 254 23.50 -6.25 11.36
C VAL A 254 23.34 -5.63 9.98
N ASP A 255 22.36 -4.74 9.83
CA ASP A 255 22.17 -4.02 8.57
C ASP A 255 23.42 -3.19 8.21
N ALA A 256 23.94 -3.44 7.00
CA ALA A 256 25.11 -2.77 6.46
C ALA A 256 24.89 -1.26 6.31
N PHE A 257 23.67 -0.80 5.99
CA PHE A 257 23.38 0.63 5.90
C PHE A 257 23.68 1.32 7.23
N HIS A 258 23.20 0.74 8.34
CA HIS A 258 23.41 1.29 9.67
C HIS A 258 24.89 1.29 10.09
N LEU A 259 25.66 0.25 9.76
CA LEU A 259 27.10 0.21 10.01
C LEU A 259 27.84 1.29 9.22
N VAL A 260 27.55 1.43 7.93
CA VAL A 260 28.15 2.47 7.07
C VAL A 260 27.78 3.86 7.57
N LYS A 261 26.52 4.07 7.96
CA LYS A 261 26.04 5.31 8.55
C LYS A 261 26.81 5.67 9.83
N LEU A 262 26.99 4.72 10.75
CA LEU A 262 27.75 4.96 11.99
C LEU A 262 29.21 5.35 11.70
N GLY A 263 29.87 4.67 10.75
CA GLY A 263 31.21 5.05 10.30
C GLY A 263 31.27 6.46 9.73
N ASN A 264 30.30 6.80 8.87
CA ASN A 264 30.17 8.13 8.26
C ASN A 264 29.86 9.24 9.28
N ASP A 265 29.06 8.94 10.30
CA ASP A 265 28.74 9.84 11.40
C ASP A 265 30.00 10.11 12.24
N MET A 266 30.76 9.06 12.60
CA MET A 266 32.03 9.20 13.32
C MET A 266 33.05 9.99 12.53
N LEU A 267 33.20 9.73 11.22
CA LEU A 267 34.06 10.52 10.35
C LEU A 267 33.65 11.98 10.34
N THR A 268 32.35 12.25 10.31
CA THR A 268 31.79 13.60 10.38
C THR A 268 32.08 14.27 11.72
N GLU A 269 32.00 13.54 12.84
CA GLU A 269 32.31 14.03 14.18
C GLU A 269 33.80 14.37 14.32
N VAL A 270 34.69 13.44 13.98
CA VAL A 270 36.14 13.63 14.02
C VAL A 270 36.54 14.84 13.17
N ARG A 271 35.97 14.94 11.97
CA ARG A 271 36.18 16.07 11.07
C ARG A 271 35.78 17.40 11.72
N GLN A 272 34.61 17.47 12.35
CA GLN A 272 34.13 18.68 13.02
C GLN A 272 35.02 19.05 14.21
N ARG A 273 35.42 18.05 15.02
CA ARG A 273 36.33 18.24 16.16
C ARG A 273 37.68 18.78 15.73
N LEU A 274 38.32 18.15 14.74
CA LEU A 274 39.63 18.60 14.22
C LEU A 274 39.55 20.01 13.66
N THR A 275 38.49 20.32 12.89
CA THR A 275 38.30 21.67 12.34
C THR A 275 38.19 22.73 13.47
N GLN A 276 37.46 22.41 14.53
CA GLN A 276 37.31 23.30 15.69
C GLN A 276 38.64 23.47 16.44
N GLN A 277 39.42 22.41 16.60
CA GLN A 277 40.75 22.46 17.23
C GLN A 277 41.76 23.28 16.42
N THR A 278 41.79 23.10 15.10
CA THR A 278 42.76 23.77 14.21
C THR A 278 42.41 25.24 13.96
N HIS A 279 41.13 25.58 13.81
CA HIS A 279 40.71 26.91 13.39
C HIS A 279 39.96 27.72 14.45
N GLY A 280 39.61 27.11 15.60
CA GLY A 280 38.78 27.76 16.62
C GLY A 280 37.34 28.04 16.17
N ARG A 281 36.92 27.50 15.02
CA ARG A 281 35.60 27.76 14.41
C ARG A 281 35.07 26.56 13.64
N ARG A 282 33.77 26.60 13.30
CA ARG A 282 33.14 25.68 12.35
C ARG A 282 33.79 25.77 10.96
N GLY A 283 33.86 24.62 10.27
CA GLY A 283 34.36 24.51 8.90
C GLY A 283 33.53 25.30 7.87
N ARG A 284 34.21 25.84 6.87
CA ARG A 284 33.71 26.69 5.78
C ARG A 284 34.12 26.13 4.42
N SER A 285 33.53 26.65 3.35
CA SER A 285 33.85 26.26 1.97
C SER A 285 35.32 26.38 1.55
N VAL A 286 36.08 27.25 2.23
CA VAL A 286 37.52 27.44 2.00
C VAL A 286 38.38 26.36 2.65
N ASP A 287 37.85 25.62 3.63
CA ASP A 287 38.61 24.59 4.33
C ASP A 287 38.51 23.29 3.51
N PRO A 288 39.62 22.71 3.02
CA PRO A 288 39.59 21.49 2.19
C PRO A 288 38.79 20.36 2.84
N VAL A 289 38.95 20.21 4.15
CA VAL A 289 38.25 19.23 4.99
C VAL A 289 36.72 19.39 4.91
N TRP A 290 36.20 20.61 4.83
CA TRP A 290 34.76 20.85 4.66
C TRP A 290 34.34 20.81 3.18
N ALA A 291 35.16 21.35 2.27
CA ALA A 291 34.90 21.37 0.84
C ALA A 291 34.74 19.96 0.27
N ASN A 292 35.61 19.04 0.68
CA ASN A 292 35.66 17.67 0.20
C ASN A 292 34.87 16.68 1.09
N ARG A 293 34.08 17.16 2.04
CA ARG A 293 33.36 16.33 3.03
C ARG A 293 32.48 15.22 2.44
N ARG A 294 31.97 15.40 1.21
CA ARG A 294 31.15 14.38 0.53
C ARG A 294 31.99 13.30 -0.13
N LEU A 295 33.23 13.60 -0.51
CA LEU A 295 34.18 12.61 -1.05
C LEU A 295 34.62 11.64 0.03
N LEU A 296 34.79 12.14 1.26
CA LEU A 296 35.07 11.34 2.45
C LEU A 296 33.99 10.30 2.79
N LEU A 297 32.75 10.48 2.30
CA LEU A 297 31.63 9.56 2.55
C LEU A 297 31.42 8.55 1.41
N ARG A 298 32.27 8.56 0.38
CA ARG A 298 32.21 7.61 -0.73
C ARG A 298 33.12 6.42 -0.47
N ALA A 299 32.76 5.27 -1.03
CA ALA A 299 33.64 4.11 -1.07
C ALA A 299 34.90 4.45 -1.88
N GLY A 300 36.09 4.19 -1.31
CA GLY A 300 37.35 4.67 -1.87
C GLY A 300 37.67 4.15 -3.28
N ASP A 301 37.21 2.94 -3.59
CA ASP A 301 37.27 2.30 -4.91
C ASP A 301 36.36 2.97 -5.97
N THR A 302 35.36 3.74 -5.53
CA THR A 302 34.49 4.53 -6.42
C THR A 302 34.99 5.95 -6.67
N LEU A 303 36.11 6.35 -6.05
CA LEU A 303 36.72 7.66 -6.28
C LEU A 303 37.54 7.64 -7.57
N SER A 304 37.31 8.65 -8.42
CA SER A 304 38.22 8.94 -9.54
C SER A 304 39.56 9.46 -9.02
N ASP A 305 40.62 9.36 -9.83
CA ASP A 305 41.95 9.84 -9.43
C ASP A 305 41.93 11.32 -9.01
N ARG A 306 41.23 12.16 -9.80
CA ARG A 306 41.02 13.58 -9.46
C ARG A 306 40.29 13.78 -8.12
N ALA A 307 39.43 12.86 -7.72
CA ALA A 307 38.75 12.94 -6.42
C ALA A 307 39.66 12.49 -5.28
N ARG A 308 40.54 11.50 -5.51
CA ARG A 308 41.57 11.09 -4.56
C ARG A 308 42.60 12.20 -4.33
N ASP A 309 43.02 12.90 -5.39
CA ASP A 309 43.98 14.02 -5.28
C ASP A 309 43.47 15.20 -4.44
N ARG A 310 42.15 15.27 -4.20
CA ARG A 310 41.52 16.32 -3.38
C ARG A 310 41.37 15.93 -1.90
N LEU A 311 41.56 14.66 -1.55
CA LEU A 311 41.47 14.15 -0.18
C LEU A 311 42.84 14.19 0.50
#